data_AF-A0A392NSX6-F1
#
_entry.id   AF-A0A392NSX6-F1
#
_cell.length_a   1.000
_cell.length_b   1.000
_cell.length_c   1.000
_cell.angle_alpha   90.00
_cell.angle_beta   90.00
_cell.angle_gamma   90.00
#
_symmetry.space_group_name_H-M   'P 1'
#
loop_
_entity.id
_entity.type
_entity.pdbx_description
1 polymer ?
#
loop_
_entity_poly.entity_id
_entity_poly.type
_entity_poly.pdbx_seq_one_letter_code
_entity_poly.pdbx_strand_id
1 'polypeptide(L)'
;KLAEKILIQQFGSSKEFIKSATQAIEESDHSTNGISSSNFIEEAIQVSNCGYEYGTCWGKKMGWVYGSITEDVPTGLNIHRKGWRSEPITPDPTAFMGCAPGGLLTTMIQQKRWGSGQACLIFGLPIGVCVLSLKFLMQP
;
A
#
# COMPACT_ATOMS: atom_id res chain seq x y z
N LYS A 1 -6.56 8.53 -26.53
CA LYS A 1 -6.00 7.19 -26.82
C LYS A 1 -4.82 6.84 -25.91
N LEU A 2 -3.70 7.58 -25.91
CA LEU A 2 -2.56 7.26 -25.02
C LEU A 2 -2.83 7.58 -23.53
N ALA A 3 -3.40 8.75 -23.24
CA ALA A 3 -3.71 9.17 -21.87
C ALA A 3 -4.70 8.21 -21.16
N GLU A 4 -5.77 7.82 -21.86
CA GLU A 4 -6.74 6.84 -21.37
C GLU A 4 -6.11 5.47 -21.05
N LYS A 5 -5.19 5.00 -21.91
CA LYS A 5 -4.45 3.76 -21.67
C LYS A 5 -3.57 3.84 -20.42
N ILE A 6 -2.97 5.01 -20.15
CA ILE A 6 -2.17 5.25 -18.94
C ILE A 6 -3.07 5.21 -17.70
N LEU A 7 -4.23 5.88 -17.73
CA LEU A 7 -5.18 5.89 -16.62
C LEU A 7 -5.69 4.48 -16.32
N ILE A 8 -6.04 3.69 -17.35
CA ILE A 8 -6.46 2.30 -17.17
C ILE A 8 -5.32 1.46 -16.56
N GLN A 9 -4.09 1.70 -16.99
CA GLN A 9 -2.93 0.99 -16.42
C GLN A 9 -2.69 1.37 -14.94
N GLN A 10 -3.00 2.61 -14.54
CA GLN A 10 -2.79 3.11 -13.17
C GLN A 10 -3.92 2.74 -12.22
N PHE A 11 -5.16 2.96 -12.61
CA PHE A 11 -6.35 2.86 -11.74
C PHE A 11 -7.22 1.65 -12.03
N GLY A 12 -7.04 0.96 -13.16
CA GLY A 12 -7.81 -0.22 -13.55
C GLY A 12 -8.92 0.10 -14.56
N SER A 13 -9.87 -0.83 -14.72
CA SER A 13 -10.89 -0.77 -15.79
C SER A 13 -12.16 0.02 -15.42
N SER A 14 -12.36 0.36 -14.14
CA SER A 14 -13.54 1.11 -13.69
C SER A 14 -13.47 2.57 -14.13
N LYS A 15 -14.46 2.99 -14.92
CA LYS A 15 -14.56 4.37 -15.43
C LYS A 15 -14.95 5.35 -14.32
N GLU A 16 -15.86 4.95 -13.44
CA GLU A 16 -16.28 5.79 -12.31
C GLU A 16 -15.16 5.96 -11.28
N PHE A 17 -14.36 4.90 -11.03
CA PHE A 17 -13.18 5.02 -10.17
C PHE A 17 -12.13 5.95 -10.78
N ILE A 18 -11.83 5.82 -12.07
CA ILE A 18 -10.91 6.75 -12.76
C ILE A 18 -11.43 8.19 -12.64
N LYS A 19 -12.71 8.42 -12.93
CA LYS A 19 -13.34 9.74 -12.87
C LYS A 19 -13.26 10.33 -11.46
N SER A 20 -13.56 9.54 -10.43
CA SER A 20 -13.47 9.97 -9.03
C SER A 20 -12.02 10.28 -8.63
N ALA A 21 -11.06 9.45 -9.04
CA ALA A 21 -9.65 9.67 -8.77
C ALA A 21 -9.11 10.93 -9.47
N THR A 22 -9.46 11.16 -10.74
CA THR A 22 -9.05 12.37 -11.47
C THR A 22 -9.66 13.62 -10.84
N GLN A 23 -10.94 13.55 -10.44
CA GLN A 23 -11.60 14.67 -9.77
C GLN A 23 -10.92 15.01 -8.42
N ALA A 24 -10.53 14.00 -7.64
CA ALA A 24 -9.83 14.20 -6.39
C ALA A 24 -8.42 14.82 -6.58
N ILE A 25 -7.76 14.54 -7.70
CA ILE A 25 -6.44 15.11 -8.03
C ILE A 25 -6.56 16.55 -8.52
N GLU A 26 -7.62 16.89 -9.25
CA GLU A 26 -7.80 18.19 -9.89
C GLU A 26 -8.35 19.28 -8.94
N GLU A 27 -8.62 18.96 -7.66
CA GLU A 27 -9.18 19.87 -6.65
C GLU A 27 -10.32 20.76 -7.18
N SER A 28 -11.11 20.26 -8.13
CA SER A 28 -12.21 21.03 -8.71
C SER A 28 -13.43 20.93 -7.81
N ASP A 29 -13.73 22.00 -7.07
CA ASP A 29 -14.96 22.16 -6.29
C ASP A 29 -16.17 22.25 -7.23
N HIS A 30 -16.80 21.13 -7.54
CA HIS A 30 -18.13 21.11 -8.14
C HIS A 30 -19.04 20.01 -7.58
N SER A 31 -20.20 20.50 -7.11
CA SER A 31 -21.44 19.83 -6.77
C SER A 31 -21.67 18.53 -7.55
N THR A 32 -21.92 17.46 -6.81
CA THR A 32 -22.42 16.16 -7.28
C THR A 32 -23.86 16.28 -7.78
N ASN A 33 -24.09 17.08 -8.83
CA ASN A 33 -25.38 17.15 -9.51
C ASN A 33 -25.63 15.82 -10.23
N GLY A 34 -26.46 14.97 -9.60
CA GLY A 34 -27.11 13.83 -10.25
C GLY A 34 -26.45 12.46 -10.06
N ILE A 35 -25.72 12.21 -8.98
CA ILE A 35 -25.12 10.90 -8.77
C ILE A 35 -26.11 9.94 -8.09
N SER A 36 -26.53 8.90 -8.81
CA SER A 36 -27.30 7.79 -8.24
C SER A 36 -26.39 6.92 -7.39
N SER A 37 -26.67 6.81 -6.09
CA SER A 37 -25.92 5.96 -5.14
C SER A 37 -25.80 4.50 -5.57
N SER A 38 -26.71 4.01 -6.43
CA SER A 38 -26.65 2.66 -7.01
C SER A 38 -25.38 2.41 -7.81
N ASN A 39 -24.94 3.39 -8.60
CA ASN A 39 -23.83 3.23 -9.53
C ASN A 39 -22.49 3.08 -8.77
N PHE A 40 -22.35 3.75 -7.62
CA PHE A 40 -21.15 3.61 -6.79
C PHE A 40 -21.03 2.24 -6.13
N ILE A 41 -22.16 1.62 -5.77
CA ILE A 41 -22.14 0.30 -5.11
C ILE A 41 -21.68 -0.76 -6.11
N GLU A 42 -22.22 -0.76 -7.33
CA GLU A 42 -21.81 -1.70 -8.38
C GLU A 42 -20.33 -1.54 -8.74
N GLU A 43 -19.86 -0.30 -8.84
CA GLU A 43 -18.45 -0.01 -9.13
C GLU A 43 -17.53 -0.38 -7.97
N ALA A 44 -17.94 -0.16 -6.70
CA ALA A 44 -17.18 -0.61 -5.54
C ALA A 44 -17.06 -2.14 -5.52
N ILE A 45 -18.13 -2.87 -5.87
CA ILE A 45 -18.08 -4.34 -6.02
C ILE A 45 -17.08 -4.72 -7.11
N GLN A 46 -17.11 -4.04 -8.26
CA GLN A 46 -16.15 -4.30 -9.35
C GLN A 46 -14.70 -4.04 -8.93
N VAL A 47 -14.41 -2.90 -8.30
CA VAL A 47 -13.04 -2.52 -7.86
C VAL A 47 -12.53 -3.44 -6.75
N SER A 48 -13.42 -3.94 -5.88
CA SER A 48 -13.06 -4.88 -4.82
C SER A 48 -12.76 -6.32 -5.30
N ASN A 49 -12.95 -6.61 -6.59
CA ASN A 49 -12.75 -7.93 -7.14
C ASN A 49 -11.25 -8.32 -7.12
N CYS A 50 -10.95 -9.58 -6.78
CA CYS A 50 -9.58 -10.09 -6.69
C CYS A 50 -8.77 -9.98 -8.00
N GLY A 51 -9.46 -9.98 -9.15
CA GLY A 51 -8.84 -9.83 -10.47
C GLY A 51 -8.64 -8.38 -10.92
N TYR A 52 -9.18 -7.40 -10.18
CA TYR A 52 -9.24 -6.01 -10.64
C TYR A 52 -7.85 -5.40 -10.88
N GLU A 53 -6.88 -5.76 -10.03
CA GLU A 53 -5.51 -5.26 -10.13
C GLU A 53 -4.67 -5.96 -11.21
N TYR A 54 -5.17 -7.03 -11.82
CA TYR A 54 -4.40 -7.83 -12.77
C TYR A 54 -3.98 -7.00 -14.00
N GLY A 55 -2.67 -7.03 -14.31
CA GLY A 55 -2.12 -6.28 -15.45
C GLY A 55 -2.02 -4.76 -15.23
N THR A 56 -2.37 -4.26 -14.04
CA THR A 56 -2.27 -2.84 -13.69
C THR A 56 -0.95 -2.52 -12.97
N CYS A 57 -0.80 -1.26 -12.57
CA CYS A 57 0.32 -0.74 -11.79
C CYS A 57 0.12 -0.83 -10.26
N TRP A 58 -1.03 -1.32 -9.79
CA TRP A 58 -1.25 -1.63 -8.37
C TRP A 58 -0.20 -2.62 -7.86
N GLY A 59 0.26 -2.42 -6.64
CA GLY A 59 1.31 -3.25 -6.05
C GLY A 59 2.74 -2.93 -6.51
N LYS A 60 2.89 -2.17 -7.62
CA LYS A 60 4.20 -1.89 -8.25
C LYS A 60 4.58 -0.42 -8.18
N LYS A 61 3.66 0.45 -8.62
CA LYS A 61 3.85 1.91 -8.68
C LYS A 61 2.73 2.68 -7.98
N MET A 62 1.55 2.05 -7.86
CA MET A 62 0.35 2.59 -7.24
C MET A 62 0.02 1.77 -5.97
N GLY A 63 -0.54 2.45 -4.97
CA GLY A 63 -0.89 1.83 -3.70
C GLY A 63 0.31 1.34 -2.89
N TRP A 64 0.07 0.32 -2.08
CA TRP A 64 1.08 -0.38 -1.28
C TRP A 64 1.99 -1.20 -2.19
N VAL A 65 3.30 -1.22 -1.91
CA VAL A 65 4.28 -1.97 -2.69
C VAL A 65 4.24 -3.44 -2.26
N TYR A 66 3.88 -4.33 -3.20
CA TYR A 66 3.80 -5.75 -2.94
C TYR A 66 5.17 -6.43 -2.99
N GLY A 67 5.26 -7.62 -2.38
CA GLY A 67 6.46 -8.46 -2.44
C GLY A 67 7.53 -8.12 -1.39
N SER A 68 7.16 -7.40 -0.31
CA SER A 68 8.00 -7.17 0.86
C SER A 68 7.35 -7.74 2.13
N ILE A 69 8.16 -8.23 3.08
CA ILE A 69 7.69 -8.63 4.41
C ILE A 69 7.33 -7.39 5.27
N THR A 70 7.97 -6.28 4.96
CA THR A 70 7.79 -4.96 5.56
C THR A 70 7.45 -4.00 4.43
N GLU A 71 6.23 -4.10 3.90
CA GLU A 71 5.72 -3.33 2.75
C GLU A 71 5.56 -1.83 3.03
N ASP A 72 5.36 -1.47 4.30
CA ASP A 72 5.28 -0.11 4.82
C ASP A 72 6.54 0.71 4.48
N VAL A 73 7.73 0.13 4.69
CA VAL A 73 9.01 0.81 4.44
C VAL A 73 9.23 1.17 2.95
N PRO A 74 9.23 0.23 1.97
CA PRO A 74 9.41 0.57 0.56
C PRO A 74 8.28 1.42 0.00
N THR A 75 7.05 1.29 0.52
CA THR A 75 5.94 2.18 0.15
C THR A 75 6.23 3.61 0.56
N GLY A 76 6.64 3.84 1.81
CA GLY A 76 7.06 5.15 2.30
C GLY A 76 8.23 5.72 1.50
N LEU A 77 9.26 4.91 1.23
CA LEU A 77 10.39 5.33 0.38
C LEU A 77 9.96 5.72 -1.03
N ASN A 78 9.02 5.00 -1.64
CA ASN A 78 8.49 5.34 -2.96
C ASN A 78 7.69 6.64 -2.95
N ILE A 79 6.93 6.91 -1.88
CA ILE A 79 6.21 8.17 -1.68
C ILE A 79 7.22 9.32 -1.56
N HIS A 80 8.25 9.17 -0.73
CA HIS A 80 9.33 10.16 -0.59
C HIS A 80 10.09 10.40 -1.88
N ARG A 81 10.39 9.34 -2.63
CA ARG A 81 11.05 9.44 -3.95
C ARG A 81 10.21 10.23 -4.96
N LYS A 82 8.88 10.25 -4.83
CA LYS A 82 7.97 11.06 -5.65
C LYS A 82 7.89 12.53 -5.20
N GLY A 83 8.66 12.94 -4.19
CA GLY A 83 8.76 14.32 -3.71
C GLY A 83 7.90 14.64 -2.49
N TRP A 84 7.13 13.69 -1.98
CA TRP A 84 6.33 13.88 -0.77
C TRP A 84 7.21 13.94 0.49
N ARG A 85 6.82 14.77 1.45
CA ARG A 85 7.50 14.94 2.73
C ARG A 85 6.60 14.45 3.86
N SER A 86 7.18 13.78 4.84
CA SER A 86 6.50 13.37 6.08
C SER A 86 7.00 14.26 7.21
N GLU A 87 6.12 14.55 8.16
CA GLU A 87 6.44 15.36 9.34
C GLU A 87 6.11 14.55 10.60
N PRO A 88 7.07 14.32 11.51
CA PRO A 88 6.79 13.64 12.77
C PRO A 88 6.10 14.59 13.74
N ILE A 89 4.93 14.21 14.24
CA ILE A 89 4.21 14.95 15.28
C ILE A 89 4.13 14.08 16.53
N THR A 90 4.59 14.62 17.66
CA THR A 90 4.55 13.96 18.97
C THR A 90 3.66 14.77 19.92
N PRO A 91 2.34 14.57 19.89
CA PRO A 91 1.42 15.31 20.77
C PRO A 91 1.53 14.84 22.22
N ASP A 92 1.26 15.75 23.16
CA ASP A 92 1.11 15.46 24.57
C ASP A 92 -0.34 15.80 25.00
N PRO A 93 -1.15 14.83 25.44
CA PRO A 93 -0.85 13.40 25.60
C PRO A 93 -0.76 12.64 24.27
N THR A 94 -0.13 11.46 24.29
CA THR A 94 0.01 10.59 23.13
C THR A 94 -1.35 10.26 22.50
N ALA A 95 -1.55 10.63 21.23
CA ALA A 95 -2.82 10.42 20.53
C ALA A 95 -3.13 8.94 20.23
N PHE A 96 -2.10 8.10 20.07
CA PHE A 96 -2.25 6.68 19.74
C PHE A 96 -1.45 5.83 20.74
N MET A 97 -2.15 5.02 21.54
CA MET A 97 -1.55 4.03 22.44
C MET A 97 -1.88 2.62 21.96
N GLY A 98 -0.83 1.83 21.66
CA GLY A 98 -0.96 0.43 21.27
C GLY A 98 -0.57 -0.54 22.38
N CYS A 99 -0.74 -1.84 22.12
CA CYS A 99 -0.26 -2.91 23.00
C CYS A 99 1.02 -3.52 22.43
N ALA A 100 2.06 -3.60 23.25
CA ALA A 100 3.31 -4.29 22.89
C ALA A 100 3.20 -5.79 23.16
N PRO A 101 3.96 -6.65 22.44
CA PRO A 101 4.01 -8.07 22.74
C PRO A 101 4.47 -8.31 24.18
N GLY A 102 3.65 -8.99 24.98
CA GLY A 102 3.94 -9.21 26.42
C GLY A 102 4.98 -10.29 26.71
N GLY A 103 5.46 -11.03 25.71
CA GLY A 103 6.36 -12.18 25.88
C GLY A 103 7.67 -12.03 25.11
N LEU A 104 8.73 -12.66 25.62
CA LEU A 104 10.04 -12.66 24.96
C LEU A 104 9.95 -13.31 23.57
N LEU A 105 9.32 -14.47 23.46
CA LEU A 105 9.20 -15.19 22.19
C LEU A 105 8.46 -14.38 21.12
N THR A 106 7.33 -13.78 21.47
CA THR A 106 6.53 -12.98 20.54
C THR A 106 7.26 -11.71 20.12
N THR A 107 8.00 -11.09 21.04
CA THR A 107 8.88 -9.95 20.73
C THR A 107 9.99 -10.35 19.77
N MET A 108 10.68 -11.47 20.00
CA MET A 108 11.75 -11.95 19.12
C MET A 108 11.25 -12.27 17.72
N ILE A 109 10.08 -12.90 17.59
CA ILE A 109 9.45 -13.18 16.28
C ILE A 109 9.18 -11.87 15.53
N GLN A 110 8.65 -10.85 16.22
CA GLN A 110 8.38 -9.56 15.61
C GLN A 110 9.66 -8.85 15.16
N GLN A 111 10.67 -8.78 16.02
CA GLN A 111 11.96 -8.16 15.69
C GLN A 111 12.64 -8.88 14.52
N LYS A 112 12.56 -10.21 14.47
CA LYS A 112 13.07 -11.01 13.37
C LYS A 112 12.37 -10.69 12.05
N ARG A 113 11.03 -10.56 12.06
CA ARG A 113 10.24 -10.18 10.88
C ARG A 113 10.69 -8.82 10.34
N TRP A 114 10.85 -7.84 11.21
CA TRP A 114 11.31 -6.49 10.85
C TRP A 114 12.75 -6.49 10.34
N GLY A 115 13.69 -7.08 11.06
CA GLY A 115 15.09 -7.13 10.67
C GLY A 115 15.31 -7.84 9.34
N SER A 116 14.60 -8.96 9.11
CA SER A 116 14.68 -9.68 7.83
C SER A 116 14.10 -8.88 6.67
N GLY A 117 12.98 -8.19 6.88
CA GLY A 117 12.39 -7.31 5.88
C GLY A 117 13.30 -6.13 5.51
N GLN A 118 13.88 -5.48 6.50
CA GLN A 118 14.83 -4.38 6.30
C GLN A 118 16.10 -4.85 5.58
N ALA A 119 16.67 -5.98 5.98
CA ALA A 119 17.84 -6.55 5.30
C ALA A 119 17.53 -6.83 3.82
N CYS A 120 16.40 -7.45 3.52
CA CYS A 120 16.00 -7.71 2.14
C CYS A 120 15.84 -6.45 1.30
N LEU A 121 15.28 -5.38 1.88
CA LEU A 121 15.17 -4.10 1.20
C LEU A 121 16.55 -3.50 0.90
N ILE A 122 17.46 -3.50 1.88
CA ILE A 122 18.82 -2.94 1.74
C ILE A 122 19.64 -3.71 0.70
N PHE A 123 19.55 -5.04 0.70
CA PHE A 123 20.31 -5.91 -0.20
C PHE A 123 19.58 -6.24 -1.52
N GLY A 124 18.36 -5.75 -1.71
CA GLY A 124 17.55 -6.03 -2.90
C GLY A 124 17.20 -7.52 -3.08
N LEU A 125 17.05 -8.26 -1.98
CA LEU A 125 16.79 -9.70 -2.01
C LEU A 125 15.30 -10.01 -2.27
N PRO A 126 14.99 -11.08 -3.03
CA PRO A 126 13.60 -11.48 -3.27
C PRO A 126 12.98 -12.06 -2.00
N ILE A 127 11.66 -11.93 -1.85
CA ILE A 127 10.92 -12.33 -0.64
C ILE A 127 11.15 -13.79 -0.22
N GLY A 128 11.37 -14.69 -1.20
CA GLY A 128 11.68 -16.10 -0.92
C GLY A 128 12.95 -16.29 -0.08
N VAL A 129 13.98 -15.48 -0.31
CA VAL A 129 15.25 -15.52 0.46
C VAL A 129 15.05 -14.94 1.87
N CYS A 130 14.20 -13.92 2.00
CA CYS A 130 13.82 -13.32 3.28
C CYS A 130 13.10 -14.31 4.20
N VAL A 131 12.17 -15.09 3.62
CA VAL A 131 11.41 -16.11 4.35
C VAL A 131 12.26 -17.35 4.65
N LEU A 132 13.23 -17.70 3.81
CA LEU A 132 14.17 -18.78 4.09
C LEU A 132 15.12 -18.44 5.24
N SER A 133 15.60 -17.19 5.33
CA SER A 133 16.32 -16.70 6.51
C SER A 133 15.47 -16.81 7.78
N LEU A 134 14.14 -16.71 7.65
CA LEU A 134 13.22 -16.98 8.75
C LEU A 134 13.20 -18.44 9.21
N LYS A 135 13.47 -19.43 8.34
CA LYS A 135 13.51 -20.85 8.72
C LYS A 135 14.83 -21.26 9.35
N PHE A 136 15.96 -20.73 8.88
CA PHE A 136 17.30 -21.15 9.36
C PHE A 136 17.67 -20.60 10.75
N LEU A 137 17.17 -19.43 11.13
CA LEU A 137 17.46 -18.82 12.46
C LEU A 137 16.59 -19.35 13.61
N MET A 138 15.80 -20.40 13.38
CA MET A 138 14.91 -21.01 14.39
C MET A 138 14.91 -22.55 14.33
N GLN A 139 15.96 -23.15 13.76
CA GLN A 139 16.24 -24.54 14.10
C GLN A 139 17.08 -24.55 15.39
N PRO A 140 16.75 -25.42 16.36
CA PRO A 140 17.60 -25.63 17.53
C PRO A 140 19.01 -26.08 17.15
#